data_AF-A0A2E7VHM3-F1
#
_entry.id   AF-A0A2E7VHM3-F1
#
_cell.length_a   1.000
_cell.length_b   1.000
_cell.length_c   1.000
_cell.angle_alpha   90.00
_cell.angle_beta   90.00
_cell.angle_gamma   90.00
#
_symmetry.space_group_name_H-M   'P 1'
#
loop_
_entity.id
_entity.type
_entity.pdbx_description
1 polymer ?
#
loop_
_entity_poly.entity_id
_entity_poly.type
_entity_poly.pdbx_seq_one_letter_code
_entity_poly.pdbx_strand_id
1 'polypeptide(L)'
;MADEIDAHQETEIDEPASAETQGVEFDYVDLMLDGDVKSQVNYSLVKAIAAALDEKVRLLVEAEKKVEGAEGPDVFEEIAFLEIEAMAQAVTDGCVDFGKIHFWEACETAEIAWEETKDEEGVVVNRMPYGKQHDEPKEGNRLLSNLERIAAWLRAAHKTHEEKGMEWVSPYGCPEDGQHAYDGRAKCLSEIDSIIERVKGNFDL
;
A
#
# COMPACT_ATOMS: atom_id res chain seq x y z
N MET A 1 16.29 21.32 -70.53
CA MET A 1 15.92 22.73 -70.33
C MET A 1 14.43 22.70 -70.07
N ALA A 2 13.98 22.45 -68.84
CA ALA A 2 14.60 22.82 -67.57
C ALA A 2 14.67 24.37 -67.47
N ASP A 3 13.94 25.05 -66.59
CA ASP A 3 13.02 24.57 -65.53
C ASP A 3 11.63 25.27 -65.66
N GLU A 4 10.76 25.59 -64.68
CA GLU A 4 10.86 25.69 -63.21
C GLU A 4 9.44 25.69 -62.59
N ILE A 5 9.16 24.82 -61.59
CA ILE A 5 8.00 24.91 -60.68
C ILE A 5 8.44 24.45 -59.29
N ASP A 6 8.21 25.30 -58.29
CA ASP A 6 8.59 25.13 -56.89
C ASP A 6 7.38 24.77 -56.00
N ALA A 7 7.65 24.38 -54.75
CA ALA A 7 6.74 24.40 -53.61
C ALA A 7 5.48 23.51 -53.64
N HIS A 8 5.70 22.19 -53.65
CA HIS A 8 4.92 21.31 -52.77
C HIS A 8 5.86 20.61 -51.79
N GLN A 9 5.98 21.18 -50.59
CA GLN A 9 6.71 20.59 -49.49
C GLN A 9 5.83 19.51 -48.83
N GLU A 10 6.00 18.26 -49.26
CA GLU A 10 5.39 17.11 -48.59
C GLU A 10 5.95 17.02 -47.17
N THR A 11 5.12 17.30 -46.17
CA THR A 11 5.44 17.00 -44.78
C THR A 11 5.43 15.49 -44.59
N GLU A 12 6.61 14.91 -44.39
CA GLU A 12 6.73 13.54 -43.87
C GLU A 12 5.89 13.44 -42.59
N ILE A 13 4.82 12.63 -42.65
CA ILE A 13 4.05 12.26 -41.47
C ILE A 13 4.89 11.20 -40.78
N ASP A 14 5.71 11.65 -39.83
CA ASP A 14 6.50 10.81 -38.95
C ASP A 14 5.55 9.84 -38.24
N GLU A 15 5.55 8.57 -38.65
CA GLU A 15 4.65 7.56 -38.09
C GLU A 15 4.99 7.43 -36.60
N PRO A 16 4.04 7.65 -35.66
CA PRO A 16 4.35 7.64 -34.24
C PRO A 16 4.89 6.25 -33.87
N ALA A 17 6.19 6.22 -33.55
CA ALA A 17 6.96 5.00 -33.37
C ALA A 17 6.20 4.00 -32.52
N SER A 18 6.08 2.77 -33.04
CA SER A 18 5.15 1.73 -32.57
C SER A 18 4.94 1.79 -31.07
N ALA A 19 3.75 2.23 -30.64
CA ALA A 19 3.40 2.29 -29.24
C ALA A 19 3.65 0.92 -28.63
N GLU A 20 4.67 0.83 -27.76
CA GLU A 20 4.98 -0.41 -27.07
C GLU A 20 3.70 -0.86 -26.36
N THR A 21 3.15 -2.00 -26.77
CA THR A 21 2.05 -2.62 -26.04
C THR A 21 2.58 -2.97 -24.67
N GLN A 22 2.36 -2.05 -23.72
CA GLN A 22 2.41 -2.32 -22.29
C GLN A 22 1.47 -3.49 -22.06
N GLY A 23 2.05 -4.70 -22.06
CA GLY A 23 1.29 -5.93 -21.89
C GLY A 23 0.54 -5.82 -20.58
N VAL A 24 -0.76 -6.14 -20.59
CA VAL A 24 -1.54 -6.19 -19.36
C VAL A 24 -0.82 -7.14 -18.42
N GLU A 25 -0.28 -6.58 -17.33
CA GLU A 25 0.47 -7.36 -16.34
C GLU A 25 -0.52 -8.31 -15.67
N PHE A 26 -0.48 -9.57 -16.10
CA PHE A 26 -1.44 -10.57 -15.70
C PHE A 26 -1.26 -10.90 -14.22
N ASP A 27 -2.21 -10.50 -13.38
CA ASP A 27 -2.18 -10.88 -11.98
C ASP A 27 -2.52 -12.36 -11.84
N TYR A 28 -1.65 -13.11 -11.19
CA TYR A 28 -1.88 -14.51 -10.90
C TYR A 28 -3.08 -14.71 -9.95
N VAL A 29 -3.47 -13.69 -9.18
CA VAL A 29 -4.71 -13.73 -8.38
C VAL A 29 -5.95 -13.71 -9.27
N ASP A 30 -5.94 -13.03 -10.44
CA ASP A 30 -7.08 -13.07 -11.36
C ASP A 30 -7.34 -14.49 -11.90
N LEU A 31 -6.29 -15.30 -12.04
CA LEU A 31 -6.38 -16.71 -12.43
C LEU A 31 -6.94 -17.60 -11.30
N MET A 32 -6.68 -17.25 -10.03
CA MET A 32 -7.28 -17.92 -8.88
C MET A 32 -8.74 -17.53 -8.67
N LEU A 33 -9.13 -16.36 -9.16
CA LEU A 33 -10.48 -15.78 -9.10
C LEU A 33 -11.24 -15.91 -10.44
N ASP A 34 -10.86 -16.85 -11.32
CA ASP A 34 -11.53 -17.00 -12.62
C ASP A 34 -13.04 -17.25 -12.46
N GLY A 35 -13.84 -16.53 -13.23
CA GLY A 35 -15.30 -16.45 -13.10
C GLY A 35 -15.82 -15.49 -12.01
N ASP A 36 -15.03 -15.07 -11.01
CA ASP A 36 -15.41 -14.08 -10.00
C ASP A 36 -14.83 -12.68 -10.26
N VAL A 37 -15.37 -12.04 -11.30
CA VAL A 37 -15.04 -10.66 -11.69
C VAL A 37 -15.27 -9.65 -10.56
N LYS A 38 -16.17 -9.91 -9.60
CA LYS A 38 -16.38 -9.03 -8.45
C LYS A 38 -15.14 -9.03 -7.55
N SER A 39 -14.63 -10.21 -7.22
CA SER A 39 -13.45 -10.34 -6.35
C SER A 39 -12.17 -9.91 -7.07
N GLN A 40 -12.03 -10.13 -8.38
CA GLN A 40 -10.94 -9.58 -9.21
C GLN A 40 -10.89 -8.04 -9.15
N VAL A 41 -12.04 -7.37 -9.35
CA VAL A 41 -12.14 -5.91 -9.29
C VAL A 41 -11.87 -5.37 -7.88
N ASN A 42 -12.41 -6.01 -6.84
CA ASN A 42 -12.12 -5.64 -5.45
C ASN A 42 -10.62 -5.74 -5.16
N TYR A 43 -10.01 -6.90 -5.43
CA TYR A 43 -8.59 -7.13 -5.18
C TYR A 43 -7.71 -6.13 -5.94
N SER A 44 -8.04 -5.81 -7.19
CA SER A 44 -7.35 -4.79 -7.98
C SER A 44 -7.43 -3.40 -7.37
N LEU A 45 -8.60 -2.99 -6.85
CA LEU A 45 -8.77 -1.72 -6.14
C LEU A 45 -7.97 -1.68 -4.83
N VAL A 46 -8.02 -2.76 -4.05
CA VAL A 46 -7.27 -2.87 -2.78
C VAL A 46 -5.76 -2.85 -3.04
N LYS A 47 -5.27 -3.59 -4.05
CA LYS A 47 -3.87 -3.59 -4.50
C LYS A 47 -3.39 -2.18 -4.91
N ALA A 48 -4.23 -1.41 -5.61
CA ALA A 48 -3.91 -0.03 -5.99
C ALA A 48 -3.86 0.92 -4.79
N ILE A 49 -4.80 0.81 -3.85
CA ILE A 49 -4.80 1.57 -2.58
C ILE A 49 -3.56 1.21 -1.74
N ALA A 50 -3.25 -0.08 -1.64
CA ALA A 50 -2.10 -0.60 -0.91
C ALA A 50 -0.79 -0.04 -1.47
N ALA A 51 -0.62 -0.04 -2.79
CA ALA A 51 0.57 0.53 -3.45
C ALA A 51 0.73 2.04 -3.20
N ALA A 52 -0.37 2.81 -3.23
CA ALA A 52 -0.35 4.25 -2.95
C ALA A 52 0.01 4.56 -1.49
N LEU A 53 -0.47 3.75 -0.54
CA LEU A 53 -0.10 3.84 0.88
C LEU A 53 1.37 3.42 1.08
N ASP A 54 1.79 2.35 0.41
CA ASP A 54 3.14 1.78 0.51
C ASP A 54 4.23 2.72 0.01
N GLU A 55 3.96 3.50 -1.04
CA GLU A 55 4.87 4.55 -1.50
C GLU A 55 5.21 5.53 -0.36
N LYS A 56 4.19 5.95 0.42
CA LYS A 56 4.38 6.91 1.52
C LYS A 56 4.99 6.27 2.75
N VAL A 57 4.58 5.04 3.11
CA VAL A 57 5.22 4.31 4.22
C VAL A 57 6.70 4.03 3.92
N ARG A 58 7.08 3.68 2.68
CA ARG A 58 8.50 3.54 2.29
C ARG A 58 9.27 4.85 2.46
N LEU A 59 8.70 5.99 2.07
CA LEU A 59 9.34 7.30 2.25
C LEU A 59 9.56 7.65 3.72
N LEU A 60 8.59 7.36 4.61
CA LEU A 60 8.77 7.53 6.05
C LEU A 60 9.79 6.52 6.64
N VAL A 61 9.77 5.25 6.27
CA VAL A 61 10.79 4.25 6.67
C VAL A 61 12.20 4.63 6.19
N GLU A 62 12.30 5.35 5.07
CA GLU A 62 13.57 5.92 4.61
C GLU A 62 13.99 7.18 5.37
N ALA A 63 13.04 7.96 5.90
CA ALA A 63 13.32 9.12 6.75
C ALA A 63 13.73 8.67 8.17
N GLU A 64 13.00 7.71 8.75
CA GLU A 64 13.29 6.98 9.99
C GLU A 64 14.77 6.62 10.07
N LYS A 65 15.27 5.80 9.13
CA LYS A 65 16.67 5.35 9.05
C LYS A 65 17.70 6.48 8.90
N LYS A 66 17.30 7.63 8.34
CA LYS A 66 18.17 8.82 8.20
C LYS A 66 18.24 9.62 9.51
N VAL A 67 17.15 9.68 10.27
CA VAL A 67 17.10 10.28 11.61
C VAL A 67 17.80 9.39 12.65
N GLU A 68 17.52 8.07 12.65
CA GLU A 68 18.18 7.08 13.52
C GLU A 68 19.71 7.20 13.48
N GLY A 69 20.27 7.35 12.26
CA GLY A 69 21.70 7.45 12.03
C GLY A 69 22.32 8.84 12.25
N ALA A 70 21.51 9.87 12.53
CA ALA A 70 21.97 11.26 12.67
C ALA A 70 21.72 11.84 14.07
N GLU A 71 20.54 11.58 14.65
CA GLU A 71 20.07 12.20 15.90
C GLU A 71 19.75 11.16 16.99
N GLY A 72 19.43 9.91 16.61
CA GLY A 72 19.21 8.78 17.50
C GLY A 72 17.88 8.05 17.24
N PRO A 73 17.68 6.87 17.84
CA PRO A 73 16.51 6.03 17.54
C PRO A 73 15.18 6.66 17.99
N ASP A 74 15.14 7.24 19.20
CA ASP A 74 13.90 7.73 19.82
C ASP A 74 13.47 9.15 19.39
N VAL A 75 13.92 9.61 18.21
CA VAL A 75 13.76 11.00 17.72
C VAL A 75 12.85 11.11 16.49
N PHE A 76 12.66 10.02 15.74
CA PHE A 76 11.93 10.07 14.46
C PHE A 76 10.47 10.53 14.63
N GLU A 77 9.75 10.00 15.60
CA GLU A 77 8.33 10.31 15.83
C GLU A 77 8.10 11.66 16.52
N GLU A 78 9.16 12.36 16.96
CA GLU A 78 9.11 13.78 17.25
C GLU A 78 9.24 14.62 15.97
N ILE A 79 10.18 14.29 15.09
CA ILE A 79 10.44 15.07 13.87
C ILE A 79 9.30 14.91 12.85
N ALA A 80 8.81 13.70 12.65
CA ALA A 80 7.82 13.36 11.63
C ALA A 80 6.37 13.26 12.17
N PHE A 81 6.08 13.87 13.32
CA PHE A 81 4.79 13.66 14.00
C PHE A 81 3.59 14.10 13.14
N LEU A 82 3.73 15.17 12.36
CA LEU A 82 2.69 15.69 11.47
C LEU A 82 2.41 14.74 10.31
N GLU A 83 3.44 14.17 9.70
CA GLU A 83 3.34 13.17 8.64
C GLU A 83 2.71 11.87 9.16
N ILE A 84 3.06 11.45 10.38
CA ILE A 84 2.49 10.28 11.05
C ILE A 84 1.00 10.50 11.34
N GLU A 85 0.61 11.65 11.88
CA GLU A 85 -0.80 11.98 12.14
C GLU A 85 -1.61 12.11 10.84
N ALA A 86 -1.05 12.74 9.80
CA ALA A 86 -1.72 12.84 8.49
C ALA A 86 -1.91 11.48 7.82
N MET A 87 -0.93 10.58 7.92
CA MET A 87 -1.04 9.20 7.43
C MET A 87 -2.11 8.41 8.18
N ALA A 88 -2.21 8.57 9.51
CA ALA A 88 -3.25 7.92 10.30
C ALA A 88 -4.65 8.47 10.01
N GLN A 89 -4.81 9.79 9.92
CA GLN A 89 -6.09 10.43 9.56
C GLN A 89 -6.55 10.05 8.15
N ALA A 90 -5.63 9.88 7.19
CA ALA A 90 -5.94 9.37 5.85
C ALA A 90 -6.47 7.91 5.86
N VAL A 91 -6.20 7.15 6.93
CA VAL A 91 -6.72 5.79 7.15
C VAL A 91 -8.04 5.79 7.95
N THR A 92 -8.20 6.66 8.96
CA THR A 92 -9.39 6.67 9.84
C THR A 92 -10.55 7.52 9.33
N ASP A 93 -10.26 8.72 8.82
CA ASP A 93 -11.24 9.72 8.37
C ASP A 93 -11.20 9.92 6.83
N GLY A 94 -10.49 9.04 6.13
CA GLY A 94 -10.30 9.05 4.68
C GLY A 94 -11.48 8.55 3.86
N CYS A 95 -11.27 8.39 2.55
CA CYS A 95 -12.32 7.99 1.59
C CYS A 95 -12.53 6.46 1.48
N VAL A 96 -11.75 5.64 2.19
CA VAL A 96 -11.77 4.17 2.13
C VAL A 96 -12.12 3.62 3.52
N ASP A 97 -13.20 2.84 3.62
CA ASP A 97 -13.48 2.06 4.83
C ASP A 97 -12.65 0.76 4.79
N PHE A 98 -11.39 0.88 5.23
CA PHE A 98 -10.44 -0.24 5.30
C PHE A 98 -10.98 -1.41 6.12
N GLY A 99 -11.89 -1.16 7.08
CA GLY A 99 -12.54 -2.19 7.89
C GLY A 99 -13.53 -3.10 7.14
N LYS A 100 -13.73 -2.89 5.83
CA LYS A 100 -14.48 -3.80 4.93
C LYS A 100 -13.58 -4.71 4.07
N ILE A 101 -12.28 -4.50 4.06
CA ILE A 101 -11.34 -5.26 3.23
C ILE A 101 -11.16 -6.66 3.81
N HIS A 102 -11.19 -7.69 2.97
CA HIS A 102 -11.04 -9.08 3.39
C HIS A 102 -9.58 -9.39 3.68
N PHE A 103 -9.32 -10.35 4.55
CA PHE A 103 -7.96 -10.63 5.02
C PHE A 103 -7.01 -10.97 3.86
N TRP A 104 -7.47 -11.79 2.91
CA TRP A 104 -6.73 -12.14 1.69
C TRP A 104 -6.59 -10.99 0.68
N GLU A 105 -7.43 -9.96 0.75
CA GLU A 105 -7.27 -8.75 -0.05
C GLU A 105 -6.16 -7.84 0.52
N ALA A 106 -5.78 -7.99 1.81
CA ALA A 106 -4.84 -7.12 2.51
C ALA A 106 -3.44 -7.73 2.77
N CYS A 107 -3.25 -9.03 2.50
CA CYS A 107 -2.00 -9.76 2.66
C CYS A 107 -1.95 -10.98 1.70
N GLU A 108 -0.78 -11.63 1.54
CA GLU A 108 -0.65 -12.83 0.72
C GLU A 108 -0.91 -14.08 1.57
N THR A 109 -2.07 -14.70 1.38
CA THR A 109 -2.50 -15.93 2.07
C THR A 109 -2.18 -17.21 1.28
N ALA A 110 -1.83 -17.09 -0.01
CA ALA A 110 -1.48 -18.20 -0.89
C ALA A 110 -0.51 -17.75 -2.01
N GLU A 111 0.24 -18.69 -2.57
CA GLU A 111 1.04 -18.53 -3.81
C GLU A 111 0.50 -19.43 -4.92
N ILE A 112 0.74 -19.08 -6.20
CA ILE A 112 0.49 -20.03 -7.29
C ILE A 112 1.59 -21.09 -7.31
N ALA A 113 1.18 -22.32 -7.04
CA ALA A 113 1.93 -23.53 -7.33
C ALA A 113 1.43 -24.16 -8.66
N TRP A 114 2.16 -25.16 -9.15
CA TRP A 114 1.89 -25.79 -10.43
C TRP A 114 1.96 -27.31 -10.31
N GLU A 115 0.95 -28.00 -10.83
CA GLU A 115 0.92 -29.45 -10.99
C GLU A 115 1.39 -29.80 -12.41
N GLU A 116 2.49 -30.53 -12.53
CA GLU A 116 3.04 -30.98 -13.82
C GLU A 116 2.64 -32.42 -14.12
N THR A 117 1.88 -32.65 -15.18
CA THR A 117 1.69 -33.99 -15.75
C THR A 117 2.86 -34.32 -16.67
N LYS A 118 3.49 -35.47 -16.47
CA LYS A 118 4.64 -35.95 -17.25
C LYS A 118 4.30 -37.24 -18.01
N ASP A 119 4.90 -37.42 -19.18
CA ASP A 119 4.77 -38.63 -19.97
C ASP A 119 5.75 -39.75 -19.54
N GLU A 120 5.78 -40.85 -20.31
CA GLU A 120 6.64 -42.02 -20.04
C GLU A 120 8.15 -41.72 -20.19
N GLU A 121 8.53 -40.64 -20.88
CA GLU A 121 9.91 -40.16 -21.01
C GLU A 121 10.27 -39.11 -19.93
N GLY A 122 9.28 -38.68 -19.13
CA GLY A 122 9.41 -37.68 -18.07
C GLY A 122 9.24 -36.23 -18.53
N VAL A 123 8.82 -36.00 -19.78
CA VAL A 123 8.60 -34.67 -20.35
C VAL A 123 7.27 -34.10 -19.85
N VAL A 124 7.25 -32.81 -19.51
CA VAL A 124 6.03 -32.11 -19.08
C VAL A 124 5.08 -31.93 -20.27
N VAL A 125 3.96 -32.63 -20.24
CA VAL A 125 2.91 -32.59 -21.29
C VAL A 125 1.70 -31.76 -20.91
N ASN A 126 1.50 -31.49 -19.61
CA ASN A 126 0.50 -30.55 -19.11
C ASN A 126 1.01 -29.88 -17.82
N ARG A 127 0.58 -28.65 -17.56
CA ARG A 127 0.93 -27.89 -16.36
C ARG A 127 -0.26 -27.05 -15.90
N MET A 128 -0.86 -27.43 -14.78
CA MET A 128 -2.07 -26.77 -14.24
C MET A 128 -1.72 -25.91 -13.01
N PRO A 129 -2.13 -24.64 -12.95
CA PRO A 129 -1.92 -23.80 -11.78
C PRO A 129 -2.91 -24.14 -10.66
N TYR A 130 -2.49 -23.97 -9.41
CA TYR A 130 -3.36 -24.03 -8.25
C TYR A 130 -2.89 -23.09 -7.14
N GLY A 131 -3.83 -22.60 -6.33
CA GLY A 131 -3.52 -21.83 -5.13
C GLY A 131 -2.98 -22.73 -4.02
N LYS A 132 -1.72 -22.55 -3.65
CA LYS A 132 -1.09 -23.19 -2.49
C LYS A 132 -1.15 -22.20 -1.32
N GLN A 133 -1.98 -22.48 -0.33
CA GLN A 133 -2.04 -21.69 0.92
C GLN A 133 -0.69 -21.70 1.64
N HIS A 134 -0.41 -20.62 2.37
CA HIS A 134 0.73 -20.54 3.30
C HIS A 134 0.31 -21.01 4.69
N ASP A 135 1.28 -21.56 5.44
CA ASP A 135 1.09 -21.88 6.85
C ASP A 135 0.88 -20.62 7.71
N GLU A 136 1.55 -19.51 7.33
CA GLU A 136 1.37 -18.17 7.89
C GLU A 136 1.30 -17.13 6.75
N PRO A 137 0.40 -16.12 6.82
CA PRO A 137 0.27 -15.10 5.78
C PRO A 137 1.53 -14.23 5.60
N LYS A 138 1.93 -13.96 4.36
CA LYS A 138 3.02 -13.03 4.01
C LYS A 138 2.46 -11.62 3.77
N GLU A 139 3.31 -10.60 3.72
CA GLU A 139 2.83 -9.21 3.55
C GLU A 139 2.05 -8.96 2.25
N GLY A 140 2.35 -9.67 1.15
CA GLY A 140 1.62 -9.57 -0.13
C GLY A 140 1.67 -8.17 -0.75
N ASN A 141 0.49 -7.56 -0.97
CA ASN A 141 0.38 -6.16 -1.42
C ASN A 141 0.73 -5.14 -0.31
N ARG A 142 1.07 -5.63 0.89
CA ARG A 142 1.58 -4.90 2.05
C ARG A 142 0.58 -3.96 2.74
N LEU A 143 -0.72 -4.02 2.40
CA LEU A 143 -1.73 -3.17 3.04
C LEU A 143 -1.76 -3.36 4.57
N LEU A 144 -1.89 -4.59 5.05
CA LEU A 144 -1.97 -4.85 6.50
C LEU A 144 -0.69 -4.42 7.23
N SER A 145 0.48 -4.79 6.70
CA SER A 145 1.79 -4.37 7.25
C SER A 145 1.92 -2.84 7.32
N ASN A 146 1.43 -2.12 6.30
CA ASN A 146 1.46 -0.67 6.27
C ASN A 146 0.48 -0.03 7.26
N LEU A 147 -0.73 -0.58 7.42
CA LEU A 147 -1.67 -0.15 8.48
C LEU A 147 -1.06 -0.34 9.88
N GLU A 148 -0.47 -1.51 10.14
CA GLU A 148 0.19 -1.82 11.40
C GLU A 148 1.41 -0.92 11.68
N ARG A 149 2.19 -0.59 10.63
CA ARG A 149 3.31 0.35 10.72
C ARG A 149 2.87 1.78 11.05
N ILE A 150 1.80 2.27 10.42
CA ILE A 150 1.23 3.59 10.72
C ILE A 150 0.72 3.64 12.17
N ALA A 151 0.02 2.59 12.62
CA ALA A 151 -0.44 2.48 14.01
C ALA A 151 0.73 2.38 15.01
N ALA A 152 1.85 1.73 14.65
CA ALA A 152 3.05 1.68 15.49
C ALA A 152 3.69 3.06 15.67
N TRP A 153 3.90 3.82 14.59
CA TRP A 153 4.39 5.20 14.66
C TRP A 153 3.44 6.12 15.42
N LEU A 154 2.11 5.98 15.23
CA LEU A 154 1.13 6.79 15.97
C LEU A 154 1.16 6.49 17.48
N ARG A 155 1.36 5.22 17.89
CA ARG A 155 1.57 4.83 19.30
C ARG A 155 2.85 5.45 19.87
N ALA A 156 3.94 5.45 19.12
CA ALA A 156 5.18 6.12 19.55
C ALA A 156 5.01 7.64 19.66
N ALA A 157 4.47 8.32 18.64
CA ALA A 157 4.16 9.76 18.68
C ALA A 157 3.16 10.14 19.79
N HIS A 158 2.25 9.24 20.18
CA HIS A 158 1.35 9.46 21.32
C HIS A 158 2.11 9.37 22.66
N LYS A 159 2.95 8.35 22.84
CA LYS A 159 3.83 8.20 24.01
C LYS A 159 4.81 9.37 24.16
N THR A 160 5.42 9.83 23.06
CA THR A 160 6.31 11.01 23.04
C THR A 160 5.60 12.28 23.53
N HIS A 161 4.29 12.40 23.30
CA HIS A 161 3.47 13.50 23.80
C HIS A 161 3.15 13.38 25.30
N GLU A 162 2.87 12.17 25.79
CA GLU A 162 2.72 11.91 27.23
C GLU A 162 4.02 12.25 27.99
N GLU A 163 5.18 11.89 27.44
CA GLU A 163 6.50 12.10 28.06
C GLU A 163 6.99 13.55 28.00
N LYS A 164 6.65 14.32 26.94
CA LYS A 164 6.99 15.75 26.81
C LYS A 164 5.94 16.69 27.41
N GLY A 165 4.72 16.20 27.65
CA GLY A 165 3.59 16.96 28.19
C GLY A 165 2.82 17.78 27.15
N MET A 166 1.62 18.21 27.54
CA MET A 166 0.61 18.84 26.65
C MET A 166 0.99 20.23 26.11
N GLU A 167 2.16 20.76 26.44
CA GLU A 167 2.68 21.98 25.81
C GLU A 167 3.42 21.67 24.49
N TRP A 168 3.86 20.41 24.27
CA TRP A 168 4.76 20.02 23.18
C TRP A 168 4.24 20.36 21.78
N VAL A 169 2.98 20.02 21.47
CA VAL A 169 2.38 20.26 20.15
C VAL A 169 1.55 21.55 20.07
N SER A 170 1.43 22.32 21.15
CA SER A 170 0.68 23.58 21.12
C SER A 170 1.50 24.67 20.41
N PRO A 171 0.98 25.32 19.36
CA PRO A 171 1.66 26.43 18.68
C PRO A 171 1.99 27.63 19.58
N TYR A 172 1.39 27.70 20.78
CA TYR A 172 1.56 28.77 21.75
C TYR A 172 1.97 28.29 23.15
N GLY A 173 2.27 27.00 23.34
CA GLY A 173 2.55 26.42 24.66
C GLY A 173 1.34 26.40 25.61
N CYS A 174 0.13 26.31 25.05
CA CYS A 174 -1.14 26.24 25.78
C CYS A 174 -1.51 24.77 26.05
N PRO A 175 -1.53 24.29 27.32
CA PRO A 175 -1.79 22.88 27.64
C PRO A 175 -3.13 22.35 27.12
N GLU A 176 -4.16 23.21 27.04
CA GLU A 176 -5.47 22.87 26.52
C GLU A 176 -5.45 22.47 25.04
N ASP A 177 -4.65 23.16 24.20
CA ASP A 177 -4.53 22.83 22.78
C ASP A 177 -3.86 21.46 22.58
N GLY A 178 -2.79 21.19 23.35
CA GLY A 178 -2.11 19.91 23.28
C GLY A 178 -2.93 18.77 23.88
N GLN A 179 -3.73 19.00 24.92
CA GLN A 179 -4.69 18.00 25.41
C GLN A 179 -5.71 17.65 24.31
N HIS A 180 -6.24 18.64 23.58
CA HIS A 180 -7.13 18.38 22.44
C HIS A 180 -6.45 17.58 21.32
N ALA A 181 -5.18 17.85 21.02
CA ALA A 181 -4.40 17.06 20.06
C ALA A 181 -4.09 15.64 20.58
N TYR A 182 -3.81 15.48 21.87
CA TYR A 182 -3.58 14.19 22.52
C TYR A 182 -4.85 13.31 22.48
N ASP A 183 -6.00 13.87 22.83
CA ASP A 183 -7.30 13.20 22.79
C ASP A 183 -7.69 12.84 21.34
N GLY A 184 -7.44 13.73 20.38
CA GLY A 184 -7.64 13.48 18.95
C GLY A 184 -6.78 12.32 18.43
N ARG A 185 -5.50 12.29 18.83
CA ARG A 185 -4.58 11.19 18.52
C ARG A 185 -5.05 9.89 19.15
N ALA A 186 -5.47 9.89 20.41
CA ALA A 186 -6.01 8.71 21.09
C ALA A 186 -7.27 8.15 20.40
N LYS A 187 -8.19 9.01 19.92
CA LYS A 187 -9.34 8.59 19.10
C LYS A 187 -8.87 7.91 17.81
N CYS A 188 -8.03 8.58 17.03
CA CYS A 188 -7.49 8.06 15.76
C CYS A 188 -6.77 6.72 15.96
N LEU A 189 -6.06 6.56 17.08
CA LEU A 189 -5.34 5.34 17.45
C LEU A 189 -6.30 4.18 17.76
N SER A 190 -7.39 4.45 18.50
CA SER A 190 -8.45 3.46 18.73
C SER A 190 -9.19 3.07 17.44
N GLU A 191 -9.24 3.96 16.44
CA GLU A 191 -9.91 3.71 15.17
C GLU A 191 -9.02 2.92 14.20
N ILE A 192 -7.73 3.23 14.07
CA ILE A 192 -6.80 2.43 13.25
C ILE A 192 -6.58 1.03 13.85
N ASP A 193 -6.52 0.89 15.17
CA ASP A 193 -6.48 -0.43 15.83
C ASP A 193 -7.79 -1.20 15.57
N SER A 194 -8.95 -0.55 15.61
CA SER A 194 -10.22 -1.19 15.22
C SER A 194 -10.31 -1.51 13.71
N ILE A 195 -9.56 -0.84 12.84
CA ILE A 195 -9.46 -1.18 11.40
C ILE A 195 -8.60 -2.43 11.22
N ILE A 196 -7.42 -2.46 11.83
CA ILE A 196 -6.48 -3.59 11.77
C ILE A 196 -7.14 -4.89 12.26
N GLU A 197 -7.83 -4.85 13.41
CA GLU A 197 -8.50 -6.03 13.95
C GLU A 197 -9.73 -6.48 13.12
N ARG A 198 -10.39 -5.55 12.40
CA ARG A 198 -11.44 -5.93 11.42
C ARG A 198 -10.84 -6.62 10.21
N VAL A 199 -9.78 -6.07 9.61
CA VAL A 199 -9.10 -6.69 8.45
C VAL A 199 -8.59 -8.08 8.81
N LYS A 200 -7.96 -8.24 9.99
CA LYS A 200 -7.53 -9.54 10.53
C LYS A 200 -8.68 -10.52 10.83
N GLY A 201 -9.86 -10.02 11.17
CA GLY A 201 -11.04 -10.84 11.45
C GLY A 201 -11.87 -11.17 10.21
N ASN A 202 -11.69 -10.45 9.10
CA ASN A 202 -12.53 -10.55 7.90
C ASN A 202 -12.05 -11.66 6.94
N PHE A 203 -12.05 -12.90 7.44
CA PHE A 203 -12.00 -14.10 6.61
C PHE A 203 -13.38 -14.31 5.96
N ASP A 204 -13.43 -14.78 4.71
CA ASP A 204 -14.69 -15.00 4.01
C ASP A 204 -15.55 -16.10 4.71
N LEU A 205 -16.84 -15.84 4.87
CA LEU A 205 -17.83 -16.68 5.59
C LEU A 205 -19.09 -16.94 4.74
#